data_AF-A0A2H0Q3K0-F1
#
_entry.id   AF-A0A2H0Q3K0-F1
#
_cell.length_a   1.000
_cell.length_b   1.000
_cell.length_c   1.000
_cell.angle_alpha   90.00
_cell.angle_beta   90.00
_cell.angle_gamma   90.00
#
_symmetry.space_group_name_H-M   'P 1'
#
loop_
_entity.id
_entity.type
_entity.pdbx_description
1 polymer ?
#
loop_
_entity_poly.entity_id
_entity_poly.type
_entity_poly.pdbx_seq_one_letter_code
_entity_poly.pdbx_strand_id
1 'polypeptide(L)'
;MSASMKQRWMVANSPTSQWSAMIDSMGIKKSEVSSIKSIIETRNTHYQKVIVLRGIIEKILNFKPSENKSKDGLLLQEFSRNLELLPQGLLKKFGFLLLAKESSNFSQIKGLIEEVIHWEPRVLPFYGIDIPLSDDTWNSVDDLLLGIVKNLKDKILAKAFITRVSQFIDESKLPKLFDEMNTDWSLNDLREIVKSPWYAPLFPAFWFSQLSGRVSTSEMTDINLKLIERKKITQWNDHDLWMFSDWMPNDETLRQDIINSIKRINDLEEDYMKELVVRLAENAIIRRHLDEKKIIPTKVLFKLKRDYYFRLLSAGKHVDYSLYHLLVLGDEDRNYLWWYALDPFKQPI
;
A
#
# COMPACT_ATOMS: atom_id res chain seq x y z
N MET A 1 -11.51 -24.03 18.79
CA MET A 1 -10.35 -24.52 18.01
C MET A 1 -10.36 -26.03 18.02
N SER A 2 -10.49 -26.70 16.86
CA SER A 2 -10.41 -28.16 16.79
C SER A 2 -8.96 -28.64 17.01
N ALA A 3 -8.77 -29.91 17.39
CA ALA A 3 -7.46 -30.47 17.69
C ALA A 3 -6.48 -30.42 16.49
N SER A 4 -6.97 -30.54 15.25
CA SER A 4 -6.14 -30.42 14.03
C SER A 4 -5.74 -28.97 13.71
N MET A 5 -6.56 -27.99 14.12
CA MET A 5 -6.28 -26.56 13.94
C MET A 5 -5.15 -26.07 14.84
N LYS A 6 -5.15 -26.51 16.10
CA LYS A 6 -4.09 -26.21 17.05
C LYS A 6 -2.75 -26.82 16.60
N GLN A 7 -2.80 -28.02 16.00
CA GLN A 7 -1.64 -28.67 15.41
C GLN A 7 -1.05 -27.90 14.23
N ARG A 8 -1.84 -27.45 13.24
CA ARG A 8 -1.33 -26.66 12.10
C ARG A 8 -0.75 -25.32 12.53
N TRP A 9 -1.42 -24.64 13.45
CA TRP A 9 -0.94 -23.38 14.03
C TRP A 9 0.34 -23.57 14.86
N MET A 10 0.44 -24.64 15.65
CA MET A 10 1.66 -25.00 16.38
C MET A 10 2.81 -25.36 15.43
N VAL A 11 2.52 -26.01 14.29
CA VAL A 11 3.50 -26.36 13.27
C VAL A 11 4.05 -25.12 12.54
N ALA A 12 3.22 -24.10 12.29
CA ALA A 12 3.64 -22.83 11.69
C ALA A 12 4.39 -21.91 12.68
N ASN A 13 4.05 -21.96 13.97
CA ASN A 13 4.62 -21.08 15.00
C ASN A 13 5.74 -21.73 15.82
N SER A 14 6.01 -23.01 15.62
CA SER A 14 7.14 -23.71 16.22
C SER A 14 7.55 -24.84 15.28
N PRO A 15 8.73 -24.79 14.65
CA PRO A 15 9.24 -25.89 13.85
C PRO A 15 9.54 -27.05 14.80
N THR A 16 8.51 -27.84 15.09
CA THR A 16 8.58 -29.00 15.96
C THR A 16 9.35 -30.13 15.27
N SER A 17 9.72 -31.16 16.03
CA SER A 17 10.23 -32.42 15.47
C SER A 17 9.27 -33.03 14.43
N GLN A 18 7.96 -32.79 14.56
CA GLN A 18 6.94 -33.24 13.60
C GLN A 18 7.01 -32.50 12.26
N TRP A 19 7.33 -31.20 12.27
CA TRP A 19 7.52 -30.44 11.03
C TRP A 19 8.77 -30.90 10.27
N SER A 20 9.86 -31.12 10.99
CA SER A 20 11.10 -31.64 10.40
C SER A 20 10.88 -33.05 9.82
N ALA A 21 10.16 -33.92 10.54
CA ALA A 21 9.81 -35.26 10.06
C ALA A 21 8.86 -35.26 8.84
N MET A 22 7.92 -34.29 8.75
CA MET A 22 7.02 -34.14 7.60
C MET A 22 7.79 -33.67 6.35
N ILE A 23 8.76 -32.79 6.51
CA ILE A 23 9.58 -32.30 5.41
C ILE A 23 10.59 -33.36 4.96
N ASP A 24 11.20 -34.07 5.91
CA ASP A 24 12.10 -35.19 5.63
C ASP A 24 11.37 -36.33 4.88
N SER A 25 10.12 -36.64 5.23
CA SER A 25 9.31 -37.68 4.56
C SER A 25 8.89 -37.32 3.13
N MET A 26 8.99 -36.05 2.75
CA MET A 26 8.63 -35.55 1.43
C MET A 26 9.85 -35.35 0.51
N GLY A 27 11.06 -35.69 0.98
CA GLY A 27 12.29 -35.65 0.17
C GLY A 27 12.81 -34.25 -0.14
N ILE A 28 12.40 -33.24 0.62
CA ILE A 28 12.87 -31.85 0.49
C ILE A 28 14.32 -31.77 0.99
N LYS A 29 15.21 -31.10 0.25
CA LYS A 29 16.63 -31.02 0.62
C LYS A 29 16.80 -30.17 1.88
N LYS A 30 17.73 -30.55 2.77
CA LYS A 30 18.04 -29.78 4.00
C LYS A 30 18.25 -28.28 3.77
N SER A 31 18.88 -27.88 2.66
CA SER A 31 19.06 -26.47 2.30
C SER A 31 17.74 -25.75 2.01
N GLU A 32 16.80 -26.42 1.36
CA GLU A 32 15.45 -25.89 1.09
C GLU A 32 14.67 -25.77 2.41
N VAL A 33 14.81 -26.74 3.32
CA VAL A 33 14.24 -26.67 4.67
C VAL A 33 14.71 -25.44 5.43
N SER A 34 16.03 -25.18 5.43
CA SER A 34 16.60 -23.99 6.08
C SER A 34 16.06 -22.68 5.47
N SER A 35 15.93 -22.61 4.15
CA SER A 35 15.34 -21.46 3.46
C SER A 35 13.89 -21.23 3.87
N ILE A 36 13.09 -22.30 3.92
CA ILE A 36 11.68 -22.24 4.33
C ILE A 36 11.58 -21.75 5.79
N LYS A 37 12.42 -22.25 6.70
CA LYS A 37 12.44 -21.77 8.10
C LYS A 37 12.73 -20.27 8.19
N SER A 38 13.75 -19.78 7.49
CA SER A 38 14.10 -18.36 7.48
C SER A 38 12.95 -17.46 6.98
N ILE A 39 12.20 -17.93 5.98
CA ILE A 39 11.02 -17.23 5.45
C ILE A 39 9.92 -17.18 6.53
N ILE A 40 9.64 -18.30 7.18
CA ILE A 40 8.63 -18.37 8.27
C ILE A 40 9.00 -17.45 9.43
N GLU A 41 10.27 -17.43 9.85
CA GLU A 41 10.76 -16.56 10.91
C GLU A 41 10.58 -15.07 10.57
N THR A 42 10.89 -14.70 9.32
CA THR A 42 10.66 -13.33 8.83
C THR A 42 9.18 -12.96 8.88
N ARG A 43 8.30 -13.86 8.44
CA ARG A 43 6.84 -13.64 8.45
C ARG A 43 6.28 -13.55 9.85
N ASN A 44 6.69 -14.43 10.76
CA ASN A 44 6.28 -14.40 12.15
C ASN A 44 6.75 -13.09 12.81
N THR A 45 7.95 -12.62 12.49
CA THR A 45 8.45 -11.32 12.98
C THR A 45 7.59 -10.17 12.47
N HIS A 46 7.25 -10.15 11.18
CA HIS A 46 6.34 -9.15 10.61
C HIS A 46 4.96 -9.21 11.28
N TYR A 47 4.40 -10.40 11.44
CA TYR A 47 3.10 -10.63 12.08
C TYR A 47 3.07 -10.09 13.52
N GLN A 48 4.11 -10.37 14.32
CA GLN A 48 4.21 -9.82 15.67
C GLN A 48 4.26 -8.29 15.67
N LYS A 49 4.95 -7.67 14.72
CA LYS A 49 4.95 -6.20 14.58
C LYS A 49 3.56 -5.67 14.25
N VAL A 50 2.79 -6.35 13.39
CA VAL A 50 1.42 -5.93 13.08
C VAL A 50 0.49 -6.12 14.29
N ILE A 51 0.66 -7.16 15.11
CA ILE A 51 -0.07 -7.29 16.39
C ILE A 51 0.24 -6.13 17.32
N VAL A 52 1.52 -5.76 17.46
CA VAL A 52 1.93 -4.61 18.28
C VAL A 52 1.31 -3.31 17.76
N LEU A 53 1.31 -3.11 16.44
CA LEU A 53 0.65 -1.97 15.78
C LEU A 53 -0.83 -1.89 16.14
N ARG A 54 -1.55 -3.01 16.00
CA ARG A 54 -2.96 -3.09 16.40
C ARG A 54 -3.15 -2.71 17.87
N GLY A 55 -2.34 -3.26 18.78
CA GLY A 55 -2.44 -2.95 20.20
C GLY A 55 -2.16 -1.48 20.53
N ILE A 56 -1.32 -0.79 19.76
CA ILE A 56 -1.10 0.66 19.89
C ILE A 56 -2.32 1.43 19.39
N ILE A 57 -2.89 1.06 18.24
CA ILE A 57 -4.10 1.69 17.70
C ILE A 57 -5.25 1.58 18.70
N GLU A 58 -5.47 0.39 19.27
CA GLU A 58 -6.50 0.16 20.30
C GLU A 58 -6.24 1.01 21.56
N LYS A 59 -4.98 1.22 21.95
CA LYS A 59 -4.64 2.11 23.08
C LYS A 59 -4.92 3.58 22.76
N ILE A 60 -4.65 4.03 21.54
CA ILE A 60 -4.95 5.41 21.12
C ILE A 60 -6.46 5.63 21.05
N LEU A 61 -7.22 4.68 20.51
CA LEU A 61 -8.68 4.73 20.46
C LEU A 61 -9.32 4.82 21.85
N ASN A 62 -8.73 4.17 22.85
CA ASN A 62 -9.20 4.18 24.22
C ASN A 62 -8.56 5.28 25.08
N PHE A 63 -7.74 6.16 24.48
CA PHE A 63 -7.11 7.27 25.19
C PHE A 63 -8.20 8.25 25.67
N LYS A 64 -8.13 8.61 26.96
CA LYS A 64 -9.00 9.61 27.56
C LYS A 64 -8.12 10.73 28.11
N PRO A 65 -8.30 11.98 27.63
CA PRO A 65 -7.55 13.11 28.16
C PRO A 65 -7.70 13.22 29.68
N SER A 66 -6.58 13.45 30.36
CA SER A 66 -6.54 13.67 31.80
C SER A 66 -6.50 15.17 32.11
N GLU A 67 -6.64 15.51 33.39
CA GLU A 67 -6.42 16.90 33.83
C GLU A 67 -4.96 17.35 33.61
N ASN A 68 -4.01 16.40 33.55
CA ASN A 68 -2.59 16.68 33.34
C ASN A 68 -2.21 16.59 31.85
N LYS A 69 -2.43 17.69 31.13
CA LYS A 69 -2.11 17.81 29.69
C LYS A 69 -0.65 17.51 29.34
N SER A 70 0.30 17.77 30.25
CA SER A 70 1.72 17.47 30.00
C SER A 70 1.98 15.97 29.97
N LYS A 71 1.33 15.21 30.87
CA LYS A 71 1.41 13.75 30.89
C LYS A 71 0.77 13.15 29.63
N ASP A 72 -0.37 13.68 29.22
CA ASP A 72 -1.05 13.28 27.99
C ASP A 72 -0.16 13.50 26.76
N GLY A 73 0.48 14.67 26.67
CA GLY A 73 1.42 14.98 25.59
C GLY A 73 2.59 14.00 25.50
N LEU A 74 3.18 13.62 26.63
CA LEU A 74 4.25 12.62 26.67
C LEU A 74 3.78 11.24 26.21
N LEU A 75 2.57 10.83 26.59
CA LEU A 75 2.00 9.55 26.17
C LEU A 75 1.70 9.53 24.66
N LEU A 76 1.13 10.61 24.12
CA LEU A 76 0.88 10.73 22.68
C LEU A 76 2.20 10.72 21.87
N GLN A 77 3.26 11.36 22.38
CA GLN A 77 4.59 11.28 21.77
C GLN A 77 5.16 9.86 21.81
N GLU A 78 4.97 9.13 22.91
CA GLU A 78 5.37 7.73 23.02
C GLU A 78 4.66 6.87 21.96
N PHE A 79 3.34 7.05 21.80
CA PHE A 79 2.59 6.37 20.75
C PHE A 79 3.11 6.70 19.35
N SER A 80 3.38 7.98 19.06
CA SER A 80 3.95 8.40 17.76
C SER A 80 5.27 7.69 17.48
N ARG A 81 6.20 7.72 18.44
CA ARG A 81 7.51 7.05 18.32
C ARG A 81 7.37 5.55 18.12
N ASN A 82 6.43 4.92 18.83
CA ASN A 82 6.20 3.49 18.69
C ASN A 82 5.60 3.15 17.31
N LEU A 83 4.68 3.96 16.77
CA LEU A 83 4.15 3.79 15.42
C LEU A 83 5.24 3.93 14.35
N GLU A 84 6.18 4.87 14.50
CA GLU A 84 7.27 5.08 13.55
C GLU A 84 8.12 3.82 13.33
N LEU A 85 8.36 3.04 14.38
CA LEU A 85 9.13 1.80 14.37
C LEU A 85 8.43 0.60 13.71
N LEU A 86 7.13 0.73 13.42
CA LEU A 86 6.30 -0.36 12.91
C LEU A 86 6.19 -0.33 11.38
N PRO A 87 5.83 -1.46 10.74
CA PRO A 87 5.72 -1.55 9.29
C PRO A 87 4.84 -0.45 8.69
N GLN A 88 5.19 0.01 7.49
CA GLN A 88 4.34 0.93 6.74
C GLN A 88 3.02 0.24 6.37
N GLY A 89 1.94 1.00 6.32
CA GLY A 89 0.62 0.43 6.08
C GLY A 89 -0.53 1.38 6.40
N LEU A 90 -1.70 1.05 5.90
CA LEU A 90 -2.96 1.77 6.11
C LEU A 90 -3.31 1.83 7.60
N LEU A 91 -3.09 0.74 8.34
CA LEU A 91 -3.24 0.72 9.81
C LEU A 91 -2.32 1.73 10.49
N LYS A 92 -1.06 1.83 10.09
CA LYS A 92 -0.12 2.81 10.64
C LYS A 92 -0.58 4.23 10.32
N LYS A 93 -1.11 4.48 9.11
CA LYS A 93 -1.70 5.78 8.75
C LYS A 93 -2.93 6.11 9.59
N PHE A 94 -3.80 5.13 9.88
CA PHE A 94 -4.90 5.33 10.82
C PHE A 94 -4.42 5.63 12.24
N GLY A 95 -3.37 4.94 12.71
CA GLY A 95 -2.73 5.27 13.98
C GLY A 95 -2.24 6.72 14.03
N PHE A 96 -1.60 7.21 12.98
CA PHE A 96 -1.18 8.62 12.91
C PHE A 96 -2.35 9.59 12.77
N LEU A 97 -3.41 9.24 12.03
CA LEU A 97 -4.62 10.05 11.94
C LEU A 97 -5.31 10.19 13.30
N LEU A 98 -5.35 9.10 14.08
CA LEU A 98 -5.83 9.11 15.46
C LEU A 98 -5.01 10.06 16.33
N LEU A 99 -3.68 9.92 16.32
CA LEU A 99 -2.81 10.81 17.10
C LEU A 99 -2.95 12.27 16.70
N ALA A 100 -3.06 12.54 15.40
CA ALA A 100 -3.25 13.89 14.87
C ALA A 100 -4.60 14.47 15.31
N LYS A 101 -5.66 13.64 15.37
CA LYS A 101 -6.97 14.03 15.92
C LYS A 101 -6.89 14.33 17.41
N GLU A 102 -6.32 13.43 18.21
CA GLU A 102 -6.20 13.60 19.67
C GLU A 102 -5.36 14.83 20.04
N SER A 103 -4.33 15.14 19.25
CA SER A 103 -3.51 16.36 19.41
C SER A 103 -4.11 17.61 18.76
N SER A 104 -5.29 17.52 18.12
CA SER A 104 -5.91 18.61 17.35
C SER A 104 -4.98 19.21 16.27
N ASN A 105 -4.08 18.41 15.70
CA ASN A 105 -3.11 18.82 14.70
C ASN A 105 -3.68 18.68 13.27
N PHE A 106 -4.51 19.65 12.87
CA PHE A 106 -5.16 19.65 11.55
C PHE A 106 -4.20 19.65 10.36
N SER A 107 -3.00 20.24 10.51
CA SER A 107 -1.98 20.22 9.44
C SER A 107 -1.50 18.79 9.17
N GLN A 108 -1.27 18.02 10.24
CA GLN A 108 -0.87 16.62 10.14
C GLN A 108 -2.01 15.75 9.62
N ILE A 109 -3.26 15.99 10.05
CA ILE A 109 -4.44 15.31 9.49
C ILE A 109 -4.49 15.52 7.97
N LYS A 110 -4.33 16.77 7.52
CA LYS A 110 -4.33 17.11 6.10
C LYS A 110 -3.22 16.37 5.35
N GLY A 111 -1.97 16.42 5.83
CA GLY A 111 -0.85 15.74 5.17
C GLY A 111 -1.04 14.22 5.07
N LEU A 112 -1.60 13.58 6.10
CA LEU A 112 -1.89 12.14 6.08
C LEU A 112 -3.00 11.78 5.08
N ILE A 113 -4.02 12.64 4.97
CA ILE A 113 -5.07 12.48 3.96
C ILE A 113 -4.50 12.62 2.56
N GLU A 114 -3.68 13.65 2.31
CA GLU A 114 -3.02 13.88 1.03
C GLU A 114 -2.18 12.65 0.62
N GLU A 115 -1.44 12.08 1.57
CA GLU A 115 -0.64 10.87 1.34
C GLU A 115 -1.50 9.67 0.89
N VAL A 116 -2.62 9.41 1.56
CA VAL A 116 -3.54 8.32 1.17
C VAL A 116 -4.17 8.57 -0.20
N ILE A 117 -4.38 9.83 -0.60
CA ILE A 117 -4.96 10.14 -1.92
C ILE A 117 -4.02 9.74 -3.07
N HIS A 118 -2.70 9.89 -2.85
CA HIS A 118 -1.67 9.51 -3.81
C HIS A 118 -1.55 8.01 -4.03
N TRP A 119 -1.98 7.20 -3.07
CA TRP A 119 -1.94 5.75 -3.19
C TRP A 119 -2.91 5.24 -4.26
N GLU A 120 -2.50 4.23 -5.03
CA GLU A 120 -3.38 3.48 -5.93
C GLU A 120 -3.82 2.14 -5.29
N PRO A 121 -4.92 1.51 -5.75
CA PRO A 121 -5.39 0.22 -5.24
C PRO A 121 -4.31 -0.87 -5.19
N ARG A 122 -3.36 -0.86 -6.12
CA ARG A 122 -2.28 -1.86 -6.20
C ARG A 122 -1.22 -1.71 -5.12
N VAL A 123 -1.30 -0.67 -4.30
CA VAL A 123 -0.45 -0.49 -3.13
C VAL A 123 -0.85 -1.41 -1.98
N LEU A 124 -2.09 -1.92 -1.99
CA LEU A 124 -2.67 -2.71 -0.89
C LEU A 124 -1.86 -3.95 -0.50
N PRO A 125 -1.25 -4.72 -1.41
CA PRO A 125 -0.39 -5.82 -1.01
C PRO A 125 0.84 -5.40 -0.19
N PHE A 126 1.23 -4.13 -0.29
CA PHE A 126 2.43 -3.55 0.34
C PHE A 126 2.12 -2.75 1.60
N TYR A 127 1.00 -2.03 1.61
CA TYR A 127 0.57 -1.17 2.72
C TYR A 127 -0.83 -1.53 3.23
N GLY A 128 -1.33 -2.72 2.97
CA GLY A 128 -2.67 -3.14 3.34
C GLY A 128 -2.85 -3.39 4.84
N ILE A 129 -4.04 -3.87 5.18
CA ILE A 129 -4.40 -4.29 6.53
C ILE A 129 -4.06 -5.78 6.63
N ASP A 130 -2.83 -6.07 7.04
CA ASP A 130 -2.33 -7.44 7.12
C ASP A 130 -3.05 -8.29 8.19
N ILE A 131 -3.73 -7.65 9.16
CA ILE A 131 -4.49 -8.36 10.21
C ILE A 131 -5.89 -7.76 10.30
N PRO A 132 -6.95 -8.58 10.19
CA PRO A 132 -8.32 -8.09 10.37
C PRO A 132 -8.49 -7.53 11.78
N LEU A 133 -9.01 -6.31 11.85
CA LEU A 133 -9.41 -5.68 13.10
C LEU A 133 -10.69 -6.32 13.64
N SER A 134 -10.92 -6.24 14.95
CA SER A 134 -12.21 -6.62 15.53
C SER A 134 -13.31 -5.66 15.03
N ASP A 135 -14.56 -6.11 15.02
CA ASP A 135 -15.69 -5.26 14.61
C ASP A 135 -15.79 -3.99 15.47
N ASP A 136 -15.51 -4.07 16.77
CA ASP A 136 -15.45 -2.89 17.66
C ASP A 136 -14.35 -1.89 17.23
N THR A 137 -13.20 -2.40 16.80
CA THR A 137 -12.12 -1.56 16.30
C THR A 137 -12.51 -0.93 14.97
N TRP A 138 -13.17 -1.68 14.07
CA TRP A 138 -13.70 -1.14 12.82
C TRP A 138 -14.73 -0.05 13.05
N ASN A 139 -15.69 -0.25 13.96
CA ASN A 139 -16.65 0.77 14.36
C ASN A 139 -15.96 2.06 14.85
N SER A 140 -14.87 1.91 15.60
CA SER A 140 -14.08 3.03 16.10
C SER A 140 -13.30 3.76 15.00
N VAL A 141 -12.79 3.02 14.01
CA VAL A 141 -12.16 3.58 12.80
C VAL A 141 -13.19 4.32 11.96
N ASP A 142 -14.41 3.80 11.83
CA ASP A 142 -15.51 4.44 11.12
C ASP A 142 -15.88 5.79 11.75
N ASP A 143 -16.09 5.82 13.08
CA ASP A 143 -16.35 7.05 13.84
C ASP A 143 -15.18 8.06 13.75
N LEU A 144 -13.95 7.57 13.73
CA LEU A 144 -12.77 8.39 13.53
C LEU A 144 -12.81 9.08 12.16
N LEU A 145 -12.93 8.30 11.09
CA LEU A 145 -12.85 8.81 9.72
C LEU A 145 -14.01 9.75 9.43
N LEU A 146 -15.22 9.41 9.88
CA LEU A 146 -16.38 10.29 9.80
C LEU A 146 -16.13 11.63 10.51
N GLY A 147 -15.60 11.58 11.74
CA GLY A 147 -15.28 12.78 12.51
C GLY A 147 -14.19 13.63 11.86
N ILE A 148 -13.17 13.02 11.26
CA ILE A 148 -12.13 13.73 10.50
C ILE A 148 -12.77 14.42 9.29
N VAL A 149 -13.51 13.68 8.48
CA VAL A 149 -14.14 14.16 7.26
C VAL A 149 -15.13 15.30 7.52
N LYS A 150 -15.98 15.19 8.53
CA LYS A 150 -16.95 16.25 8.90
C LYS A 150 -16.27 17.55 9.32
N ASN A 151 -15.07 17.46 9.89
CA ASN A 151 -14.30 18.62 10.34
C ASN A 151 -13.39 19.21 9.24
N LEU A 152 -13.21 18.51 8.12
CA LEU A 152 -12.51 19.06 6.96
C LEU A 152 -13.40 20.08 6.25
N LYS A 153 -12.95 21.34 6.26
CA LYS A 153 -13.61 22.42 5.49
C LYS A 153 -13.50 22.19 3.97
N ASP A 154 -12.46 21.49 3.54
CA ASP A 154 -12.18 21.20 2.15
C ASP A 154 -12.96 19.95 1.69
N LYS A 155 -14.12 20.20 1.07
CA LYS A 155 -15.02 19.14 0.57
C LYS A 155 -14.42 18.33 -0.58
N ILE A 156 -13.56 18.93 -1.40
CA ILE A 156 -12.95 18.22 -2.55
C ILE A 156 -11.91 17.24 -2.02
N LEU A 157 -11.06 17.69 -1.09
CA LEU A 157 -10.08 16.83 -0.42
C LEU A 157 -10.76 15.70 0.35
N ALA A 158 -11.80 16.02 1.13
CA ALA A 158 -12.56 15.02 1.88
C ALA A 158 -13.16 13.96 0.94
N LYS A 159 -13.79 14.38 -0.17
CA LYS A 159 -14.35 13.44 -1.15
C LYS A 159 -13.27 12.59 -1.82
N ALA A 160 -12.15 13.18 -2.21
CA ALA A 160 -11.03 12.46 -2.83
C ALA A 160 -10.45 11.39 -1.88
N PHE A 161 -10.31 11.75 -0.60
CA PHE A 161 -9.89 10.83 0.44
C PHE A 161 -10.85 9.64 0.57
N ILE A 162 -12.15 9.90 0.66
CA ILE A 162 -13.15 8.83 0.84
C ILE A 162 -13.23 7.94 -0.40
N THR A 163 -13.16 8.51 -1.61
CA THR A 163 -13.05 7.74 -2.86
C THR A 163 -11.84 6.79 -2.83
N ARG A 164 -10.74 7.17 -2.17
CA ARG A 164 -9.57 6.30 -2.01
C ARG A 164 -9.76 5.28 -0.91
N VAL A 165 -10.33 5.66 0.22
CA VAL A 165 -10.67 4.75 1.31
C VAL A 165 -11.60 3.63 0.82
N SER A 166 -12.63 3.93 0.00
CA SER A 166 -13.54 2.92 -0.55
C SER A 166 -12.87 1.95 -1.53
N GLN A 167 -11.72 2.32 -2.12
CA GLN A 167 -10.92 1.41 -2.95
C GLN A 167 -10.06 0.46 -2.10
N PHE A 168 -9.82 0.80 -0.83
CA PHE A 168 -8.93 0.07 0.06
C PHE A 168 -9.67 -0.78 1.09
N ILE A 169 -10.88 -0.35 1.48
CA ILE A 169 -11.67 -0.94 2.55
C ILE A 169 -13.08 -1.17 2.04
N ASP A 170 -13.57 -2.39 2.30
CA ASP A 170 -14.95 -2.79 2.01
C ASP A 170 -15.95 -1.87 2.73
N GLU A 171 -16.98 -1.42 2.01
CA GLU A 171 -18.00 -0.50 2.53
C GLU A 171 -18.70 -1.04 3.79
N SER A 172 -18.86 -2.36 3.89
CA SER A 172 -19.46 -3.03 5.06
C SER A 172 -18.65 -2.83 6.36
N LYS A 173 -17.38 -2.43 6.26
CA LYS A 173 -16.52 -2.14 7.42
C LYS A 173 -16.60 -0.69 7.90
N LEU A 174 -17.10 0.24 7.07
CA LEU A 174 -17.20 1.67 7.38
C LEU A 174 -18.58 2.23 7.01
N PRO A 175 -19.69 1.63 7.48
CA PRO A 175 -21.04 2.01 7.06
C PRO A 175 -21.36 3.48 7.37
N LYS A 176 -20.97 4.00 8.53
CA LYS A 176 -21.30 5.40 8.93
C LYS A 176 -20.60 6.41 8.03
N LEU A 177 -19.35 6.15 7.65
CA LEU A 177 -18.59 7.00 6.74
C LEU A 177 -19.24 7.06 5.36
N PHE A 178 -19.60 5.91 4.80
CA PHE A 178 -20.12 5.82 3.44
C PHE A 178 -21.60 6.23 3.31
N ASP A 179 -22.42 6.01 4.35
CA ASP A 179 -23.81 6.48 4.37
C ASP A 179 -23.91 8.02 4.34
N GLU A 180 -22.97 8.71 4.99
CA GLU A 180 -23.00 10.17 5.08
C GLU A 180 -22.35 10.85 3.85
N MET A 181 -21.45 10.17 3.14
CA MET A 181 -20.56 10.80 2.19
C MET A 181 -20.66 10.21 0.78
N ASN A 182 -21.16 11.03 -0.16
CA ASN A 182 -21.22 10.65 -1.57
C ASN A 182 -19.82 10.68 -2.23
N THR A 183 -19.37 9.52 -2.74
CA THR A 183 -18.10 9.35 -3.45
C THR A 183 -18.21 9.52 -4.98
N ASP A 184 -19.42 9.68 -5.52
CA ASP A 184 -19.66 9.74 -6.97
C ASP A 184 -19.19 11.06 -7.58
N TRP A 185 -18.22 10.99 -8.49
CA TRP A 185 -17.73 12.15 -9.24
C TRP A 185 -18.50 12.32 -10.55
N SER A 186 -19.24 13.42 -10.71
CA SER A 186 -19.79 13.76 -12.02
C SER A 186 -18.66 14.15 -12.97
N LEU A 187 -18.84 13.89 -14.28
CA LEU A 187 -17.80 14.21 -15.26
C LEU A 187 -17.56 15.73 -15.36
N ASN A 188 -18.60 16.53 -15.15
CA ASN A 188 -18.48 17.99 -15.13
C ASN A 188 -17.66 18.47 -13.93
N ASP A 189 -17.89 17.90 -12.74
CA ASP A 189 -17.09 18.24 -11.55
C ASP A 189 -15.62 17.93 -11.78
N LEU A 190 -15.31 16.75 -12.34
CA LEU A 190 -13.93 16.36 -12.63
C LEU A 190 -13.26 17.32 -13.63
N ARG A 191 -13.96 17.70 -14.70
CA ARG A 191 -13.47 18.66 -15.69
C ARG A 191 -13.17 20.03 -15.10
N GLU A 192 -13.97 20.49 -14.13
CA GLU A 192 -13.70 21.75 -13.43
C GLU A 192 -12.54 21.61 -12.43
N ILE A 193 -12.45 20.49 -11.72
CA ILE A 193 -11.37 20.24 -10.76
C ILE A 193 -10.01 20.16 -11.45
N VAL A 194 -9.89 19.47 -12.59
CA VAL A 194 -8.61 19.40 -13.31
C VAL A 194 -8.18 20.74 -13.91
N LYS A 195 -9.11 21.69 -14.09
CA LYS A 195 -8.79 23.07 -14.44
C LYS A 195 -8.30 23.89 -13.24
N SER A 196 -8.60 23.47 -12.01
CA SER A 196 -8.20 24.18 -10.79
C SER A 196 -6.68 24.26 -10.64
N PRO A 197 -6.10 25.45 -10.42
CA PRO A 197 -4.66 25.58 -10.20
C PRO A 197 -4.21 24.98 -8.86
N TRP A 198 -5.13 24.73 -7.93
CA TRP A 198 -4.82 24.24 -6.58
C TRP A 198 -4.93 22.72 -6.46
N TYR A 199 -6.05 22.13 -6.88
CA TYR A 199 -6.28 20.68 -6.68
C TYR A 199 -5.68 19.83 -7.78
N ALA A 200 -5.71 20.30 -9.02
CA ALA A 200 -5.26 19.52 -10.17
C ALA A 200 -3.78 19.08 -10.04
N PRO A 201 -2.82 19.98 -9.77
CA PRO A 201 -1.41 19.58 -9.63
C PRO A 201 -1.11 18.88 -8.29
N LEU A 202 -2.05 18.87 -7.34
CA LEU A 202 -1.84 18.25 -6.03
C LEU A 202 -1.92 16.73 -6.13
N PHE A 203 -2.85 16.18 -6.91
CA PHE A 203 -3.06 14.72 -7.04
C PHE A 203 -3.22 14.27 -8.50
N PRO A 204 -2.20 14.50 -9.36
CA PRO A 204 -2.32 14.27 -10.80
C PRO A 204 -2.78 12.85 -11.15
N ALA A 205 -2.22 11.83 -10.49
CA ALA A 205 -2.58 10.44 -10.75
C ALA A 205 -3.97 10.07 -10.21
N PHE A 206 -4.42 10.69 -9.11
CA PHE A 206 -5.80 10.52 -8.64
C PHE A 206 -6.78 11.00 -9.71
N TRP A 207 -6.61 12.24 -10.21
CA TRP A 207 -7.51 12.78 -11.24
C TRP A 207 -7.46 11.99 -12.54
N PHE A 208 -6.27 11.53 -12.95
CA PHE A 208 -6.10 10.61 -14.07
C PHE A 208 -6.97 9.35 -13.89
N SER A 209 -6.92 8.72 -12.71
CA SER A 209 -7.72 7.53 -12.43
C SER A 209 -9.23 7.78 -12.50
N GLN A 210 -9.70 8.97 -12.11
CA GLN A 210 -11.12 9.30 -12.10
C GLN A 210 -11.66 9.65 -13.49
N LEU A 211 -10.78 10.02 -14.43
CA LEU A 211 -11.13 10.39 -15.81
C LEU A 211 -10.85 9.29 -16.82
N SER A 212 -9.94 8.36 -16.52
CA SER A 212 -9.55 7.29 -17.45
C SER A 212 -10.77 6.45 -17.86
N GLY A 213 -10.94 6.24 -19.17
CA GLY A 213 -12.09 5.55 -19.74
C GLY A 213 -13.40 6.36 -19.80
N ARG A 214 -13.44 7.59 -19.26
CA ARG A 214 -14.63 8.47 -19.26
C ARG A 214 -14.52 9.66 -20.21
N VAL A 215 -13.31 9.98 -20.65
CA VAL A 215 -13.00 11.03 -21.63
C VAL A 215 -12.25 10.45 -22.81
N SER A 216 -12.17 11.21 -23.91
CA SER A 216 -11.37 10.79 -25.06
C SER A 216 -9.87 10.80 -24.72
N THR A 217 -9.08 10.00 -25.45
CA THR A 217 -7.61 9.96 -25.29
C THR A 217 -6.96 11.33 -25.56
N SER A 218 -7.53 12.12 -26.48
CA SER A 218 -7.04 13.48 -26.75
C SER A 218 -7.32 14.42 -25.58
N GLU A 219 -8.53 14.40 -25.02
CA GLU A 219 -8.88 15.21 -23.84
C GLU A 219 -8.01 14.84 -22.64
N MET A 220 -7.79 13.53 -22.40
CA MET A 220 -6.89 13.07 -21.35
C MET A 220 -5.45 13.56 -21.55
N THR A 221 -4.96 13.54 -22.79
CA THR A 221 -3.60 14.01 -23.11
C THR A 221 -3.47 15.51 -22.84
N ASP A 222 -4.44 16.31 -23.25
CA ASP A 222 -4.45 17.76 -22.98
C ASP A 222 -4.49 18.07 -21.49
N ILE A 223 -5.26 17.30 -20.71
CA ILE A 223 -5.33 17.44 -19.26
C ILE A 223 -3.96 17.11 -18.63
N ASN A 224 -3.36 15.97 -18.98
CA ASN A 224 -2.09 15.53 -18.40
C ASN A 224 -0.94 16.48 -18.73
N LEU A 225 -0.88 17.01 -19.96
CA LEU A 225 0.10 18.03 -20.33
C LEU A 225 -0.04 19.29 -19.48
N LYS A 226 -1.27 19.79 -19.29
CA LYS A 226 -1.54 20.95 -18.41
C LYS A 226 -1.19 20.70 -16.95
N LEU A 227 -1.36 19.47 -16.45
CA LEU A 227 -0.95 19.11 -15.09
C LEU A 227 0.58 19.21 -14.93
N ILE A 228 1.32 18.70 -15.92
CA ILE A 228 2.79 18.72 -15.95
C ILE A 228 3.32 20.15 -16.08
N GLU A 229 2.67 21.00 -16.87
CA GLU A 229 3.02 22.43 -16.99
C GLU A 229 2.91 23.17 -15.66
N ARG A 230 1.92 22.83 -14.84
CA ARG A 230 1.66 23.50 -13.55
C ARG A 230 2.62 23.09 -12.45
N LYS A 231 3.03 21.82 -12.43
CA LYS A 231 3.95 21.28 -11.44
C LYS A 231 4.86 20.29 -12.14
N LYS A 232 6.16 20.54 -12.10
CA LYS A 232 7.15 19.66 -12.75
C LYS A 232 7.06 18.25 -12.17
N ILE A 233 7.21 17.24 -13.02
CA ILE A 233 7.14 15.82 -12.64
C ILE A 233 8.17 15.46 -11.56
N THR A 234 9.32 16.15 -11.53
CA THR A 234 10.35 15.99 -10.51
C THR A 234 9.90 16.41 -9.10
N GLN A 235 8.78 17.13 -8.99
CA GLN A 235 8.17 17.58 -7.74
C GLN A 235 6.91 16.79 -7.37
N TRP A 236 6.50 15.83 -8.21
CA TRP A 236 5.32 15.00 -7.95
C TRP A 236 5.59 14.00 -6.83
N ASN A 237 4.52 13.49 -6.23
CA ASN A 237 4.63 12.38 -5.29
C ASN A 237 5.07 11.13 -6.06
N ASP A 238 5.92 10.31 -5.45
CA ASP A 238 6.48 9.09 -6.06
C ASP A 238 5.41 8.09 -6.45
N HIS A 239 4.36 8.00 -5.65
CA HIS A 239 3.22 7.16 -5.95
C HIS A 239 2.51 7.63 -7.23
N ASP A 240 2.44 8.94 -7.52
CA ASP A 240 1.73 9.43 -8.71
C ASP A 240 2.38 8.98 -10.04
N LEU A 241 3.64 8.57 -10.03
CA LEU A 241 4.35 8.12 -11.24
C LEU A 241 3.69 6.89 -11.88
N TRP A 242 2.84 6.18 -11.14
CA TRP A 242 2.05 5.04 -11.61
C TRP A 242 1.23 5.36 -12.85
N MET A 243 0.75 6.59 -13.01
CA MET A 243 -0.07 6.98 -14.18
C MET A 243 0.69 6.84 -15.50
N PHE A 244 2.03 6.88 -15.47
CA PHE A 244 2.84 6.75 -16.67
C PHE A 244 2.90 5.33 -17.23
N SER A 245 2.37 4.33 -16.52
CA SER A 245 2.18 3.00 -17.10
C SER A 245 1.18 3.03 -18.25
N ASP A 246 0.18 3.91 -18.15
CA ASP A 246 -0.99 3.95 -19.03
C ASP A 246 -0.93 5.13 -20.00
N TRP A 247 -0.09 6.13 -19.73
CA TRP A 247 0.04 7.33 -20.56
C TRP A 247 1.49 7.84 -20.60
N MET A 248 2.00 8.18 -21.77
CA MET A 248 3.35 8.76 -21.92
C MET A 248 3.29 9.97 -22.87
N PRO A 249 3.89 11.12 -22.53
CA PRO A 249 3.94 12.27 -23.42
C PRO A 249 4.78 11.97 -24.66
N ASN A 250 4.53 12.69 -25.76
CA ASN A 250 5.35 12.61 -26.97
C ASN A 250 6.62 13.46 -26.90
N ASP A 251 6.61 14.49 -26.05
CA ASP A 251 7.74 15.38 -25.85
C ASP A 251 8.91 14.65 -25.19
N GLU A 252 10.09 14.73 -25.80
CA GLU A 252 11.28 14.01 -25.34
C GLU A 252 11.83 14.58 -24.04
N THR A 253 11.75 15.89 -23.81
CA THR A 253 12.21 16.50 -22.55
C THR A 253 11.36 16.02 -21.38
N LEU A 254 10.03 16.00 -21.53
CA LEU A 254 9.11 15.47 -20.52
C LEU A 254 9.33 13.98 -20.29
N ARG A 255 9.61 13.20 -21.35
CA ARG A 255 9.98 11.78 -21.19
C ARG A 255 11.22 11.64 -20.34
N GLN A 256 12.26 12.43 -20.58
CA GLN A 256 13.48 12.37 -19.78
C GLN A 256 13.23 12.72 -18.31
N ASP A 257 12.37 13.70 -18.03
CA ASP A 257 11.95 14.03 -16.66
C ASP A 257 11.24 12.85 -15.98
N ILE A 258 10.33 12.18 -16.68
CA ILE A 258 9.67 10.96 -16.18
C ILE A 258 10.72 9.89 -15.87
N ILE A 259 11.63 9.60 -16.81
CA ILE A 259 12.65 8.57 -16.63
C ILE A 259 13.59 8.90 -15.46
N ASN A 260 13.92 10.17 -15.25
CA ASN A 260 14.74 10.59 -14.11
C ASN A 260 14.01 10.41 -12.77
N SER A 261 12.70 10.69 -12.73
CA SER A 261 11.87 10.39 -11.56
C SER A 261 11.75 8.87 -11.31
N ILE A 262 11.64 8.05 -12.36
CA ILE A 262 11.64 6.58 -12.24
C ILE A 262 12.97 6.07 -11.67
N LYS A 263 14.09 6.62 -12.13
CA LYS A 263 15.41 6.29 -11.57
C LYS A 263 15.46 6.58 -10.07
N ARG A 264 14.97 7.75 -9.66
CA ARG A 264 14.95 8.15 -8.25
C ARG A 264 14.16 7.16 -7.39
N ILE A 265 12.97 6.74 -7.81
CA ILE A 265 12.19 5.76 -7.04
C ILE A 265 12.81 4.36 -7.07
N ASN A 266 13.52 4.00 -8.14
CA ASN A 266 14.28 2.76 -8.20
C ASN A 266 15.38 2.72 -7.13
N ASP A 267 15.92 3.86 -6.71
CA ASP A 267 16.99 3.93 -5.70
C ASP A 267 16.47 3.81 -4.25
N LEU A 268 15.15 3.87 -4.01
CA LEU A 268 14.56 3.90 -2.67
C LEU A 268 14.54 2.55 -1.92
N GLU A 269 14.90 1.44 -2.56
CA GLU A 269 14.86 0.05 -2.01
C GLU A 269 13.53 -0.39 -1.37
N GLU A 270 12.49 0.42 -1.47
CA GLU A 270 11.15 0.13 -0.98
C GLU A 270 10.42 -0.82 -1.95
N ASP A 271 9.79 -1.87 -1.39
CA ASP A 271 9.23 -2.95 -2.21
C ASP A 271 8.14 -2.46 -3.18
N TYR A 272 7.21 -1.60 -2.74
CA TYR A 272 6.23 -1.01 -3.65
C TYR A 272 6.86 -0.13 -4.73
N MET A 273 7.89 0.67 -4.40
CA MET A 273 8.56 1.50 -5.40
C MET A 273 9.25 0.64 -6.46
N LYS A 274 9.84 -0.48 -6.07
CA LYS A 274 10.40 -1.47 -7.00
C LYS A 274 9.31 -2.13 -7.86
N GLU A 275 8.16 -2.48 -7.29
CA GLU A 275 7.00 -2.95 -8.07
C GLU A 275 6.57 -1.92 -9.11
N LEU A 276 6.49 -0.65 -8.71
CA LEU A 276 6.11 0.45 -9.59
C LEU A 276 7.09 0.56 -10.77
N VAL A 277 8.40 0.44 -10.54
CA VAL A 277 9.40 0.41 -11.63
C VAL A 277 9.20 -0.80 -12.55
N VAL A 278 8.96 -1.99 -12.00
CA VAL A 278 8.69 -3.21 -12.79
C VAL A 278 7.46 -3.03 -13.66
N ARG A 279 6.40 -2.41 -13.13
CA ARG A 279 5.18 -2.13 -13.89
C ARG A 279 5.38 -1.07 -14.96
N LEU A 280 6.10 -0.01 -14.65
CA LEU A 280 6.43 1.02 -15.65
C LEU A 280 7.24 0.45 -16.81
N ALA A 281 8.07 -0.57 -16.56
CA ALA A 281 8.79 -1.30 -17.60
C ALA A 281 7.88 -2.19 -18.49
N GLU A 282 6.59 -2.34 -18.20
CA GLU A 282 5.65 -2.97 -19.13
C GLU A 282 5.37 -2.07 -20.35
N ASN A 283 5.48 -0.76 -20.17
CA ASN A 283 5.40 0.18 -21.27
C ASN A 283 6.70 0.12 -22.09
N ALA A 284 6.59 -0.25 -23.37
CA ALA A 284 7.75 -0.46 -24.23
C ALA A 284 8.63 0.80 -24.40
N ILE A 285 8.03 2.00 -24.41
CA ILE A 285 8.76 3.26 -24.51
C ILE A 285 9.57 3.49 -23.24
N ILE A 286 8.95 3.34 -22.08
CA ILE A 286 9.63 3.49 -20.79
C ILE A 286 10.76 2.47 -20.68
N ARG A 287 10.45 1.19 -20.92
CA ARG A 287 11.43 0.10 -20.83
C ARG A 287 12.68 0.35 -21.64
N ARG A 288 12.54 0.80 -22.90
CA ARG A 288 13.68 1.13 -23.76
C ARG A 288 14.63 2.11 -23.07
N HIS A 289 14.10 3.19 -22.50
CA HIS A 289 14.91 4.20 -21.80
C HIS A 289 15.50 3.67 -20.48
N LEU A 290 14.77 2.83 -19.74
CA LEU A 290 15.27 2.21 -18.51
C LEU A 290 16.44 1.25 -18.80
N ASP A 291 16.36 0.48 -19.89
CA ASP A 291 17.42 -0.42 -20.35
C ASP A 291 18.64 0.37 -20.83
N GLU A 292 18.46 1.39 -21.67
CA GLU A 292 19.54 2.27 -22.18
C GLU A 292 20.32 2.95 -21.05
N LYS A 293 19.62 3.45 -20.03
CA LYS A 293 20.23 4.12 -18.86
C LYS A 293 20.69 3.14 -17.78
N LYS A 294 20.53 1.83 -17.97
CA LYS A 294 20.87 0.78 -17.00
C LYS A 294 20.19 0.98 -15.63
N ILE A 295 18.97 1.50 -15.63
CA ILE A 295 18.15 1.67 -14.41
C ILE A 295 17.61 0.30 -13.97
N ILE A 296 17.24 -0.53 -14.94
CA ILE A 296 16.85 -1.93 -14.75
C ILE A 296 17.83 -2.87 -15.47
N PRO A 297 17.92 -4.15 -15.07
CA PRO A 297 18.70 -5.13 -15.81
C PRO A 297 18.11 -5.36 -17.21
N THR A 298 18.97 -5.36 -18.23
CA THR A 298 18.58 -5.69 -19.61
C THR A 298 18.19 -7.17 -19.71
N LYS A 299 16.91 -7.45 -19.45
CA LYS A 299 16.31 -8.79 -19.44
C LYS A 299 14.96 -8.72 -20.14
N VAL A 300 14.47 -9.88 -20.61
CA VAL A 300 13.07 -10.01 -21.04
C VAL A 300 12.11 -9.66 -19.90
N LEU A 301 11.02 -8.94 -20.18
CA LEU A 301 10.06 -8.45 -19.17
C LEU A 301 9.56 -9.58 -18.26
N PHE A 302 9.29 -10.76 -18.83
CA PHE A 302 8.93 -11.96 -18.08
C PHE A 302 9.96 -12.28 -16.98
N LYS A 303 11.26 -12.29 -17.32
CA LYS A 303 12.34 -12.58 -16.37
C LYS A 303 12.50 -11.46 -15.35
N LEU A 304 12.33 -10.19 -15.74
CA LEU A 304 12.37 -9.07 -14.81
C LEU A 304 11.29 -9.20 -13.73
N LYS A 305 10.04 -9.46 -14.14
CA LYS A 305 8.90 -9.68 -13.23
C LYS A 305 9.13 -10.90 -12.34
N ARG A 306 9.51 -12.02 -12.95
CA ARG A 306 9.80 -13.27 -12.24
C ARG A 306 10.87 -13.07 -11.16
N ASP A 307 12.01 -12.48 -11.52
CA ASP A 307 13.11 -12.23 -10.58
C ASP A 307 12.66 -11.33 -9.42
N TYR A 308 11.81 -10.34 -9.70
CA TYR A 308 11.26 -9.45 -8.68
C TYR A 308 10.33 -10.17 -7.70
N TYR A 309 9.31 -10.89 -8.19
CA TYR A 309 8.37 -11.60 -7.31
C TYR A 309 9.06 -12.76 -6.57
N PHE A 310 9.99 -13.45 -7.22
CA PHE A 310 10.79 -14.49 -6.57
C PHE A 310 11.68 -13.91 -5.46
N ARG A 311 12.24 -12.71 -5.63
CA ARG A 311 13.02 -12.01 -4.59
C ARG A 311 12.15 -11.70 -3.37
N LEU A 312 10.95 -11.13 -3.56
CA LEU A 312 10.02 -10.85 -2.47
C LEU A 312 9.67 -12.12 -1.69
N LEU A 313 9.31 -13.16 -2.43
CA LEU A 313 8.88 -14.44 -1.91
C LEU A 313 10.00 -15.14 -1.14
N SER A 314 11.22 -15.15 -1.68
CA SER A 314 12.42 -15.68 -1.02
C SER A 314 12.80 -14.90 0.25
N ALA A 315 12.45 -13.62 0.31
CA ALA A 315 12.62 -12.79 1.49
C ALA A 315 11.46 -12.94 2.51
N GLY A 316 10.44 -13.75 2.21
CA GLY A 316 9.26 -13.91 3.05
C GLY A 316 8.38 -12.66 3.15
N LYS A 317 8.43 -11.79 2.12
CA LYS A 317 7.64 -10.56 2.04
C LYS A 317 6.54 -10.68 0.99
N HIS A 318 5.38 -10.07 1.26
CA HIS A 318 4.24 -9.99 0.32
C HIS A 318 3.98 -11.34 -0.38
N VAL A 319 3.91 -12.42 0.41
CA VAL A 319 3.97 -13.80 -0.08
C VAL A 319 2.80 -14.11 -0.99
N ASP A 320 1.56 -13.87 -0.54
CA ASP A 320 0.36 -14.13 -1.35
C ASP A 320 0.38 -13.38 -2.68
N TYR A 321 0.80 -12.12 -2.64
CA TYR A 321 0.95 -11.28 -3.82
C TYR A 321 2.00 -11.83 -4.80
N SER A 322 3.18 -12.17 -4.28
CA SER A 322 4.28 -12.70 -5.09
C SER A 322 3.91 -14.05 -5.70
N LEU A 323 3.25 -14.92 -4.94
CA LEU A 323 2.75 -16.21 -5.41
C LEU A 323 1.72 -16.05 -6.52
N TYR A 324 0.71 -15.20 -6.31
CA TYR A 324 -0.30 -14.90 -7.32
C TYR A 324 0.35 -14.46 -8.63
N HIS A 325 1.29 -13.51 -8.57
CA HIS A 325 1.94 -13.00 -9.77
C HIS A 325 2.87 -14.02 -10.44
N LEU A 326 3.58 -14.86 -9.69
CA LEU A 326 4.39 -15.96 -10.26
C LEU A 326 3.50 -16.99 -10.98
N LEU A 327 2.37 -17.36 -10.38
CA LEU A 327 1.40 -18.26 -11.01
C LEU A 327 0.78 -17.67 -12.28
N VAL A 328 0.43 -16.38 -12.27
CA VAL A 328 -0.06 -15.67 -13.48
C VAL A 328 0.98 -15.64 -14.59
N LEU A 329 2.27 -15.61 -14.23
CA LEU A 329 3.37 -15.73 -15.19
C LEU A 329 3.57 -17.18 -15.70
N GLY A 330 2.91 -18.18 -15.10
CA GLY A 330 3.10 -19.59 -15.42
C GLY A 330 4.31 -20.23 -14.73
N ASP A 331 4.83 -19.62 -13.66
CA ASP A 331 5.90 -20.18 -12.83
C ASP A 331 5.28 -21.08 -11.74
N GLU A 332 5.03 -22.34 -12.08
CA GLU A 332 4.34 -23.33 -11.24
C GLU A 332 5.32 -24.23 -10.46
N ASP A 333 6.24 -23.64 -9.70
CA ASP A 333 7.13 -24.42 -8.81
C ASP A 333 6.34 -24.94 -7.60
N ARG A 334 6.37 -26.26 -7.38
CA ARG A 334 5.70 -26.91 -6.23
C ARG A 334 6.22 -26.40 -4.89
N ASN A 335 7.44 -25.88 -4.83
CA ASN A 335 8.01 -25.27 -3.63
C ASN A 335 7.22 -24.04 -3.15
N TYR A 336 6.53 -23.36 -4.07
CA TYR A 336 5.71 -22.19 -3.78
C TYR A 336 4.52 -22.53 -2.88
N LEU A 337 3.99 -23.75 -3.00
CA LEU A 337 2.89 -24.24 -2.16
C LEU A 337 3.28 -24.32 -0.68
N TRP A 338 4.55 -24.62 -0.37
CA TRP A 338 5.02 -24.64 1.01
C TRP A 338 5.05 -23.25 1.62
N TRP A 339 5.44 -22.25 0.83
CA TRP A 339 5.43 -20.86 1.26
C TRP A 339 4.01 -20.36 1.51
N TYR A 340 3.04 -20.82 0.72
CA TYR A 340 1.62 -20.52 0.92
C TYR A 340 1.00 -21.25 2.13
N ALA A 341 1.28 -22.55 2.30
CA ALA A 341 0.68 -23.38 3.35
C ALA A 341 1.12 -22.96 4.76
N LEU A 342 2.27 -22.28 4.86
CA LEU A 342 2.89 -21.88 6.12
C LEU A 342 2.69 -20.38 6.41
N ASP A 343 1.63 -19.76 5.87
CA ASP A 343 1.29 -18.36 6.12
C ASP A 343 0.69 -18.12 7.51
N PRO A 344 1.34 -17.34 8.39
CA PRO A 344 0.77 -16.96 9.68
C PRO A 344 -0.38 -15.94 9.57
N PHE A 345 -0.50 -15.21 8.45
CA PHE A 345 -1.56 -14.22 8.21
C PHE A 345 -2.87 -14.83 7.73
N LYS A 346 -2.84 -16.10 7.30
CA LYS A 346 -4.06 -16.80 6.93
C LYS A 346 -4.89 -17.09 8.17
N GLN A 347 -5.91 -16.26 8.36
CA GLN A 347 -7.05 -16.66 9.18
C GLN A 347 -7.76 -17.83 8.47
N PRO A 348 -8.16 -18.88 9.20
CA PRO A 348 -8.94 -19.94 8.60
C PRO A 348 -10.30 -19.38 8.15
N ILE A 349 -10.64 -19.61 6.88
CA ILE A 349 -12.01 -19.45 6.34
C ILE A 349 -12.94 -20.41 7.06
#